data_AF-A0A7X7GU21-F1
#
_entry.id   AF-A0A7X7GU21-F1
#
_cell.length_a   1.000
_cell.length_b   1.000
_cell.length_c   1.000
_cell.angle_alpha   90.00
_cell.angle_beta   90.00
_cell.angle_gamma   90.00
#
_symmetry.space_group_name_H-M   'P 1'
#
loop_
_entity.id
_entity.type
_entity.pdbx_description
1 polymer ?
#
loop_
_entity_poly.entity_id
_entity_poly.type
_entity_poly.pdbx_seq_one_letter_code
_entity_poly.pdbx_strand_id
1 'polypeptide(L)'
;MRKPHVTVYVNPDSPDSFRRIGDEKIDGSPIVDVVCIFAGNYASATRPYLRAYNNQPPTQDQFNKNIQDVLDSGAVQDLRNQGIKVLLTVLNAHQPVGWSEFTSESAAEDFAGYLKEVVDEYGLDGIDIDDEYSSGVPNDTSLIMVTTKLREVMSDKILSKALFADLPYFEASWNGRRLADNLTFGWQMSYGTAPQLVLPPYTKVGFTQEQLSMGFWIGQPSANPERDAQWLQTNGYGGMMLFAMENQATVELMRKLVNAWYASAQRSSA
;
A
#
# COMPACT_ATOMS: atom_id res chain seq x y z
N MET A 1 9.13 -24.31 1.42
CA MET A 1 9.56 -23.13 0.63
C MET A 1 8.60 -21.99 0.94
N ARG A 2 9.10 -20.79 1.29
CA ARG A 2 8.23 -19.66 1.70
C ARG A 2 7.59 -18.99 0.49
N LYS A 3 6.26 -18.90 0.45
CA LYS A 3 5.49 -18.11 -0.55
C LYS A 3 5.85 -16.62 -0.40
N PRO A 4 6.08 -15.87 -1.50
CA PRO A 4 6.21 -14.41 -1.40
C PRO A 4 4.87 -13.79 -1.01
N HIS A 5 4.88 -12.76 -0.17
CA HIS A 5 3.73 -11.87 -0.05
C HIS A 5 3.62 -11.03 -1.33
N VAL A 6 2.50 -11.10 -2.03
CA VAL A 6 2.27 -10.34 -3.26
C VAL A 6 1.21 -9.28 -3.03
N THR A 7 1.63 -8.02 -3.09
CA THR A 7 0.76 -6.85 -3.06
C THR A 7 0.64 -6.26 -4.47
N VAL A 8 -0.53 -5.76 -4.84
CA VAL A 8 -0.71 -5.05 -6.12
C VAL A 8 -1.44 -3.73 -5.92
N TYR A 9 -0.99 -2.69 -6.59
CA TYR A 9 -1.76 -1.45 -6.79
C TYR A 9 -2.53 -1.55 -8.09
N VAL A 10 -3.81 -1.21 -8.03
CA VAL A 10 -4.69 -1.17 -9.19
C VAL A 10 -5.41 0.17 -9.23
N ASN A 11 -5.37 0.83 -10.39
CA ASN A 11 -6.30 1.90 -10.70
C ASN A 11 -7.46 1.26 -11.48
N PRO A 12 -8.57 0.87 -10.80
CA PRO A 12 -9.57 0.06 -11.46
C PRO A 12 -10.30 0.84 -12.56
N ASP A 13 -10.43 0.22 -13.72
CA ASP A 13 -11.29 0.74 -14.79
C ASP A 13 -12.77 0.39 -14.57
N SER A 14 -13.05 -0.75 -13.95
CA SER A 14 -14.41 -1.24 -13.69
C SER A 14 -14.44 -2.31 -12.58
N PRO A 15 -15.62 -2.63 -12.03
CA PRO A 15 -15.79 -3.77 -11.13
C PRO A 15 -15.26 -5.10 -11.69
N ASP A 16 -15.45 -5.34 -12.98
CA ASP A 16 -15.02 -6.59 -13.61
C ASP A 16 -13.51 -6.67 -13.78
N SER A 17 -12.83 -5.55 -14.08
CA SER A 17 -11.37 -5.54 -14.12
C SER A 17 -10.76 -5.75 -12.74
N PHE A 18 -11.39 -5.20 -11.70
CA PHE A 18 -10.98 -5.44 -10.33
C PHE A 18 -11.14 -6.91 -9.91
N ARG A 19 -12.25 -7.56 -10.26
CA ARG A 19 -12.48 -8.99 -9.97
C ARG A 19 -11.44 -9.91 -10.61
N ARG A 20 -10.96 -9.59 -11.81
CA ARG A 20 -9.97 -10.40 -12.54
C ARG A 20 -8.65 -10.56 -11.78
N ILE A 21 -8.35 -9.72 -10.80
CA ILE A 21 -7.18 -9.91 -9.94
C ILE A 21 -7.24 -11.26 -9.21
N GLY A 22 -8.45 -11.73 -8.86
CA GLY A 22 -8.65 -13.04 -8.24
C GLY A 22 -8.42 -14.23 -9.18
N ASP A 23 -8.42 -14.02 -10.50
CA ASP A 23 -8.19 -15.08 -11.49
C ASP A 23 -6.70 -15.44 -11.61
N GLU A 24 -5.82 -14.56 -11.12
CA GLU A 24 -4.38 -14.79 -11.12
C GLU A 24 -3.98 -15.82 -10.07
N LYS A 25 -3.91 -17.09 -10.50
CA LYS A 25 -3.66 -18.25 -9.63
C LYS A 25 -2.40 -19.02 -10.01
N ILE A 26 -1.79 -19.63 -8.97
CA ILE A 26 -0.75 -20.65 -9.08
C ILE A 26 -1.20 -21.86 -8.26
N ASP A 27 -1.19 -23.05 -8.87
CA ASP A 27 -1.67 -24.30 -8.26
C ASP A 27 -3.07 -24.18 -7.63
N GLY A 28 -3.97 -23.45 -8.28
CA GLY A 28 -5.35 -23.23 -7.84
C GLY A 28 -5.54 -22.20 -6.72
N SER A 29 -4.46 -21.64 -6.17
CA SER A 29 -4.49 -20.61 -5.13
C SER A 29 -4.19 -19.22 -5.69
N PRO A 30 -4.81 -18.14 -5.17
CA PRO A 30 -4.47 -16.78 -5.58
C PRO A 30 -2.98 -16.47 -5.42
N ILE A 31 -2.40 -15.88 -6.46
CA ILE A 31 -1.03 -15.34 -6.43
C ILE A 31 -1.02 -14.11 -5.53
N VAL A 32 -1.96 -13.20 -5.74
CA VAL A 32 -2.09 -11.94 -5.01
C VAL A 32 -2.62 -12.20 -3.60
N ASP A 33 -1.96 -11.62 -2.60
CA ASP A 33 -2.38 -11.68 -1.20
C ASP A 33 -3.10 -10.38 -0.78
N VAL A 34 -2.65 -9.23 -1.31
CA VAL A 34 -3.20 -7.90 -1.00
C VAL A 34 -3.42 -7.10 -2.29
N VAL A 35 -4.59 -6.51 -2.44
CA VAL A 35 -4.92 -5.52 -3.48
C VAL A 35 -5.15 -4.17 -2.83
N CYS A 36 -4.50 -3.13 -3.34
CA CYS A 36 -4.75 -1.76 -2.94
C CYS A 36 -5.48 -1.02 -4.06
N ILE A 37 -6.69 -0.53 -3.76
CA ILE A 37 -7.45 0.34 -4.66
C ILE A 37 -6.77 1.70 -4.68
N PHE A 38 -6.20 2.06 -5.83
CA PHE A 38 -5.39 3.26 -6.00
C PHE A 38 -6.16 4.35 -6.79
N ALA A 39 -6.52 5.49 -6.20
CA ALA A 39 -6.47 5.81 -4.77
C ALA A 39 -7.61 6.76 -4.38
N GLY A 40 -7.96 6.80 -3.10
CA GLY A 40 -8.69 7.91 -2.51
C GLY A 40 -7.74 9.09 -2.27
N ASN A 41 -8.15 10.32 -2.63
CA ASN A 41 -7.25 11.47 -2.54
C ASN A 41 -7.55 12.34 -1.31
N TYR A 42 -6.63 12.41 -0.36
CA TYR A 42 -6.73 13.27 0.82
C TYR A 42 -6.55 14.74 0.42
N ALA A 43 -7.68 15.47 0.37
CA ALA A 43 -7.74 16.76 -0.33
C ALA A 43 -8.52 17.86 0.43
N SER A 44 -9.00 17.59 1.64
CA SER A 44 -9.75 18.56 2.45
C SER A 44 -9.32 18.49 3.91
N ALA A 45 -9.44 19.58 4.67
CA ALA A 45 -9.22 19.59 6.12
C ALA A 45 -10.49 19.21 6.93
N THR A 46 -11.60 18.94 6.25
CA THR A 46 -12.91 18.67 6.86
C THR A 46 -13.58 17.51 6.16
N ARG A 47 -14.45 16.76 6.86
CA ARG A 47 -15.20 15.64 6.29
C ARG A 47 -16.10 16.06 5.11
N PRO A 48 -16.23 15.22 4.06
CA PRO A 48 -15.40 14.04 3.81
C PRO A 48 -13.94 14.50 3.57
N TYR A 49 -12.93 13.78 4.06
CA TYR A 49 -11.55 14.22 3.86
C TYR A 49 -11.01 13.86 2.46
N LEU A 50 -11.51 12.76 1.89
CA LEU A 50 -11.15 12.33 0.54
C LEU A 50 -12.02 13.04 -0.50
N ARG A 51 -11.43 13.36 -1.66
CA ARG A 51 -12.14 13.96 -2.80
C ARG A 51 -11.75 13.26 -4.10
N ALA A 52 -12.72 13.13 -5.00
CA ALA A 52 -12.44 12.71 -6.37
C ALA A 52 -11.49 13.69 -7.07
N TYR A 53 -10.68 13.17 -7.99
CA TYR A 53 -9.86 13.96 -8.92
C TYR A 53 -8.96 15.01 -8.22
N ASN A 54 -8.37 14.68 -7.07
CA ASN A 54 -7.54 15.62 -6.27
C ASN A 54 -8.27 16.93 -5.88
N ASN A 55 -9.62 16.91 -5.88
CA ASN A 55 -10.48 18.09 -5.71
C ASN A 55 -10.30 19.15 -6.82
N GLN A 56 -10.03 18.71 -8.06
CA GLN A 56 -9.83 19.57 -9.24
C GLN A 56 -10.69 19.09 -10.44
N PRO A 57 -11.82 19.74 -10.76
CA PRO A 57 -12.41 20.89 -10.05
C PRO A 57 -12.92 20.53 -8.64
N PRO A 58 -13.20 21.52 -7.78
CA PRO A 58 -13.73 21.25 -6.45
C PRO A 58 -15.01 20.40 -6.48
N THR A 59 -15.08 19.41 -5.61
CA THR A 59 -16.20 18.46 -5.52
C THR A 59 -16.53 18.13 -4.07
N GLN A 60 -17.65 17.45 -3.84
CA GLN A 60 -17.97 16.75 -2.59
C GLN A 60 -17.93 15.23 -2.75
N ASP A 61 -17.78 14.74 -3.97
CA ASP A 61 -17.63 13.32 -4.24
C ASP A 61 -16.35 12.82 -3.60
N GLN A 62 -16.46 11.73 -2.83
CA GLN A 62 -15.35 11.20 -2.07
C GLN A 62 -14.32 10.51 -2.96
N PHE A 63 -14.79 9.79 -3.98
CA PHE A 63 -13.99 8.99 -4.89
C PHE A 63 -14.33 9.32 -6.34
N ASN A 64 -13.39 9.05 -7.25
CA ASN A 64 -13.72 9.05 -8.67
C ASN A 64 -14.73 7.94 -8.99
N LYS A 65 -15.40 8.05 -10.14
CA LYS A 65 -16.47 7.13 -10.51
C LYS A 65 -16.04 5.66 -10.52
N ASN A 66 -14.86 5.34 -11.04
CA ASN A 66 -14.46 3.93 -11.18
C ASN A 66 -14.21 3.27 -9.82
N ILE A 67 -13.58 4.00 -8.90
CA ILE A 67 -13.39 3.53 -7.52
C ILE A 67 -14.75 3.38 -6.84
N GLN A 68 -15.65 4.36 -6.97
CA GLN A 68 -16.99 4.25 -6.39
C GLN A 68 -17.75 3.03 -6.94
N ASP A 69 -17.72 2.80 -8.25
CA ASP A 69 -18.35 1.63 -8.87
C ASP A 69 -17.79 0.31 -8.31
N VAL A 70 -16.47 0.20 -8.10
CA VAL A 70 -15.85 -0.98 -7.47
C VAL A 70 -16.37 -1.19 -6.05
N LEU A 71 -16.37 -0.13 -5.25
CA LEU A 71 -16.79 -0.14 -3.86
C LEU A 71 -18.27 -0.54 -3.70
N ASP A 72 -19.14 -0.07 -4.59
CA ASP A 72 -20.59 -0.32 -4.53
C ASP A 72 -21.00 -1.69 -5.13
N SER A 73 -20.16 -2.28 -5.99
CA SER A 73 -20.53 -3.45 -6.81
C SER A 73 -20.42 -4.81 -6.12
N GLY A 74 -19.94 -4.87 -4.86
CA GLY A 74 -19.59 -6.11 -4.18
C GLY A 74 -18.26 -6.75 -4.61
N ALA A 75 -17.54 -6.16 -5.58
CA ALA A 75 -16.26 -6.69 -6.09
C ALA A 75 -15.20 -6.81 -4.97
N VAL A 76 -15.22 -5.91 -3.98
CA VAL A 76 -14.39 -6.01 -2.78
C VAL A 76 -14.63 -7.34 -2.07
N GLN A 77 -15.90 -7.70 -1.81
CA GLN A 77 -16.22 -8.95 -1.11
C GLN A 77 -15.92 -10.18 -1.95
N ASP A 78 -16.05 -10.10 -3.27
CA ASP A 78 -15.69 -11.20 -4.18
C ASP A 78 -14.20 -11.56 -4.10
N LEU A 79 -13.30 -10.58 -3.98
CA LEU A 79 -11.88 -10.84 -3.76
C LEU A 79 -11.61 -11.37 -2.34
N ARG A 80 -12.26 -10.79 -1.33
CA ARG A 80 -12.12 -11.22 0.07
C ARG A 80 -12.57 -12.65 0.31
N ASN A 81 -13.65 -13.07 -0.34
CA ASN A 81 -14.13 -14.46 -0.31
C ASN A 81 -13.14 -15.45 -0.93
N GLN A 82 -12.21 -14.98 -1.76
CA GLN A 82 -11.09 -15.77 -2.30
C GLN A 82 -9.85 -15.75 -1.39
N GLY A 83 -9.92 -15.07 -0.25
CA GLY A 83 -8.82 -14.93 0.70
C GLY A 83 -7.88 -13.76 0.42
N ILE A 84 -8.18 -12.91 -0.57
CA ILE A 84 -7.38 -11.75 -0.95
C ILE A 84 -7.78 -10.57 -0.07
N LYS A 85 -6.81 -9.90 0.56
CA LYS A 85 -7.08 -8.70 1.36
C LYS A 85 -7.23 -7.49 0.46
N VAL A 86 -8.20 -6.62 0.77
CA VAL A 86 -8.46 -5.41 -0.02
C VAL A 86 -8.25 -4.17 0.85
N LEU A 87 -7.33 -3.31 0.45
CA LEU A 87 -7.03 -2.03 1.09
C LEU A 87 -7.47 -0.88 0.19
N LEU A 88 -7.76 0.26 0.81
CA LEU A 88 -7.81 1.55 0.11
C LEU A 88 -6.46 2.24 0.27
N THR A 89 -5.79 2.53 -0.84
CA THR A 89 -4.67 3.49 -0.80
C THR A 89 -5.24 4.89 -0.69
N VAL A 90 -4.72 5.65 0.26
CA VAL A 90 -5.03 7.06 0.45
C VAL A 90 -3.78 7.86 0.12
N LEU A 91 -3.83 8.52 -1.03
CA LEU A 91 -2.79 9.38 -1.56
C LEU A 91 -3.08 10.82 -1.13
N ASN A 92 -2.07 11.64 -0.78
CA ASN A 92 -2.36 13.07 -0.65
C ASN A 92 -2.78 13.66 -2.01
N ALA A 93 -3.48 14.77 -1.98
CA ALA A 93 -3.71 15.59 -3.16
C ALA A 93 -2.75 16.79 -3.15
N HIS A 94 -2.71 17.53 -4.26
CA HIS A 94 -1.99 18.81 -4.39
C HIS A 94 -2.56 19.96 -3.53
N GLN A 95 -3.11 19.63 -2.37
CA GLN A 95 -3.76 20.51 -1.40
C GLN A 95 -2.84 20.69 -0.17
N PRO A 96 -3.01 21.76 0.62
CA PRO A 96 -2.16 22.05 1.78
C PRO A 96 -2.57 21.22 3.02
N VAL A 97 -2.89 19.94 2.80
CA VAL A 97 -3.20 18.92 3.83
C VAL A 97 -2.54 17.61 3.41
N GLY A 98 -2.30 16.73 4.36
CA GLY A 98 -1.75 15.41 4.05
C GLY A 98 -1.33 14.63 5.29
N TRP A 99 -0.79 13.44 5.03
CA TRP A 99 -0.34 12.51 6.06
C TRP A 99 0.77 13.05 6.96
N SER A 100 1.60 13.97 6.44
CA SER A 100 2.74 14.56 7.15
C SER A 100 2.43 15.95 7.74
N GLU A 101 1.19 16.43 7.65
CA GLU A 101 0.80 17.82 7.96
C GLU A 101 -0.04 18.00 9.23
N PHE A 102 -0.39 16.94 9.97
CA PHE A 102 -1.16 17.07 11.22
C PHE A 102 -0.35 17.79 12.30
N THR A 103 -0.97 18.82 12.90
CA THR A 103 -0.40 19.61 14.01
C THR A 103 -1.23 19.50 15.30
N SER A 104 -2.37 18.80 15.25
CA SER A 104 -3.27 18.58 16.38
C SER A 104 -3.68 17.12 16.46
N GLU A 105 -3.61 16.56 17.67
CA GLU A 105 -4.11 15.22 17.97
C GLU A 105 -5.60 15.09 17.66
N SER A 106 -6.41 16.13 17.91
CA SER A 106 -7.85 16.09 17.63
C SER A 106 -8.14 16.00 16.13
N ALA A 107 -7.31 16.60 15.29
CA ALA A 107 -7.46 16.53 13.84
C ALA A 107 -7.04 15.15 13.32
N ALA A 108 -5.96 14.59 13.85
CA ALA A 108 -5.52 13.24 13.54
C ALA A 108 -6.57 12.19 13.98
N GLU A 109 -7.20 12.40 15.13
CA GLU A 109 -8.25 11.53 15.67
C GLU A 109 -9.54 11.60 14.84
N ASP A 110 -9.98 12.79 14.41
CA ASP A 110 -11.15 12.92 13.53
C ASP A 110 -10.89 12.28 12.15
N PHE A 111 -9.70 12.48 11.57
CA PHE A 111 -9.32 11.84 10.32
C PHE A 111 -9.24 10.32 10.44
N ALA A 112 -8.66 9.80 11.53
CA ALA A 112 -8.62 8.36 11.80
C ALA A 112 -10.04 7.76 11.96
N GLY A 113 -10.93 8.45 12.67
CA GLY A 113 -12.33 8.07 12.79
C GLY A 113 -13.06 8.06 11.44
N TYR A 114 -12.82 9.05 10.60
CA TYR A 114 -13.35 9.08 9.25
C TYR A 114 -12.84 7.93 8.37
N LEU A 115 -11.53 7.63 8.38
CA LEU A 115 -11.02 6.49 7.60
C LEU A 115 -11.55 5.14 8.12
N LYS A 116 -11.82 5.03 9.43
CA LYS A 116 -12.53 3.88 9.99
C LYS A 116 -13.93 3.74 9.41
N GLU A 117 -14.70 4.83 9.34
CA GLU A 117 -16.04 4.81 8.73
C GLU A 117 -15.98 4.32 7.28
N VAL A 118 -15.00 4.79 6.50
CA VAL A 118 -14.78 4.31 5.11
C VAL A 118 -14.44 2.82 5.07
N VAL A 119 -13.54 2.35 5.94
CA VAL A 119 -13.17 0.92 6.01
C VAL A 119 -14.36 0.05 6.37
N ASP A 120 -15.19 0.49 7.32
CA ASP A 120 -16.36 -0.25 7.77
C ASP A 120 -17.47 -0.25 6.70
N GLU A 121 -17.75 0.90 6.08
CA GLU A 121 -18.79 1.09 5.05
C GLU A 121 -18.57 0.15 3.86
N TYR A 122 -17.34 0.08 3.36
CA TYR A 122 -17.01 -0.73 2.18
C TYR A 122 -16.45 -2.11 2.53
N GLY A 123 -16.39 -2.45 3.82
CA GLY A 123 -15.91 -3.74 4.31
C GLY A 123 -14.47 -4.06 3.91
N LEU A 124 -13.58 -3.06 3.96
CA LEU A 124 -12.16 -3.17 3.62
C LEU A 124 -11.36 -3.88 4.73
N ASP A 125 -10.20 -4.42 4.37
CA ASP A 125 -9.26 -5.05 5.30
C ASP A 125 -8.25 -4.04 5.88
N GLY A 126 -8.22 -2.81 5.39
CA GLY A 126 -7.38 -1.75 5.95
C GLY A 126 -7.11 -0.56 5.02
N ILE A 127 -6.10 0.23 5.43
CA ILE A 127 -5.64 1.43 4.73
C ILE A 127 -4.19 1.25 4.33
N ASP A 128 -3.88 1.74 3.14
CA ASP A 128 -2.53 1.93 2.67
C ASP A 128 -2.20 3.42 2.55
N ILE A 129 -1.06 3.83 3.10
CA ILE A 129 -0.61 5.22 3.16
C ILE A 129 0.32 5.50 1.99
N ASP A 130 -0.07 6.45 1.14
CA ASP A 130 0.81 7.03 0.13
C ASP A 130 0.99 8.54 0.40
N ASP A 131 2.13 8.88 1.01
CA ASP A 131 2.46 10.22 1.48
C ASP A 131 3.22 11.02 0.41
N GLU A 132 2.63 11.10 -0.78
CA GLU A 132 3.16 11.86 -1.90
C GLU A 132 2.17 12.97 -2.31
N TYR A 133 2.68 14.01 -2.99
CA TYR A 133 1.89 15.07 -3.65
C TYR A 133 1.16 16.10 -2.79
N SER A 134 1.33 16.12 -1.46
CA SER A 134 0.87 17.27 -0.65
C SER A 134 1.60 18.56 -1.05
N SER A 135 0.92 19.70 -0.94
CA SER A 135 1.55 21.03 -0.99
C SER A 135 1.70 21.68 0.39
N GLY A 136 1.39 20.93 1.45
CA GLY A 136 1.52 21.36 2.84
C GLY A 136 2.96 21.42 3.32
N VAL A 137 3.12 21.84 4.58
CA VAL A 137 4.42 21.86 5.27
C VAL A 137 4.48 20.64 6.17
N PRO A 138 5.34 19.65 5.86
CA PRO A 138 5.42 18.44 6.66
C PRO A 138 6.05 18.70 8.02
N ASN A 139 5.73 17.86 8.99
CA ASN A 139 6.43 17.74 10.27
C ASN A 139 6.73 16.28 10.60
N ASP A 140 7.74 16.06 11.44
CA ASP A 140 8.32 14.74 11.72
C ASP A 140 7.44 13.85 12.63
N THR A 141 6.44 14.43 13.30
CA THR A 141 5.56 13.69 14.22
C THR A 141 4.17 13.36 13.65
N SER A 142 3.74 14.02 12.57
CA SER A 142 2.40 13.88 12.01
C SER A 142 2.05 12.43 11.66
N LEU A 143 2.90 11.77 10.86
CA LEU A 143 2.71 10.38 10.47
C LEU A 143 2.59 9.46 11.69
N ILE A 144 3.41 9.68 12.73
CA ILE A 144 3.38 8.89 13.96
C ILE A 144 2.06 9.11 14.71
N MET A 145 1.63 10.37 14.82
CA MET A 145 0.39 10.76 15.49
C MET A 145 -0.84 10.14 14.82
N VAL A 146 -1.01 10.35 13.51
CA VAL A 146 -2.18 9.85 12.77
C VAL A 146 -2.19 8.32 12.67
N THR A 147 -1.04 7.67 12.47
CA THR A 147 -0.99 6.20 12.47
C THR A 147 -1.24 5.60 13.85
N THR A 148 -0.87 6.30 14.92
CA THR A 148 -1.23 5.90 16.28
C THR A 148 -2.74 5.93 16.46
N LYS A 149 -3.40 7.03 16.04
CA LYS A 149 -4.86 7.15 16.11
C LYS A 149 -5.58 6.12 15.26
N LEU A 150 -5.08 5.84 14.05
CA LEU A 150 -5.61 4.75 13.22
C LEU A 150 -5.49 3.40 13.94
N ARG A 151 -4.36 3.11 14.59
CA ARG A 151 -4.19 1.85 15.32
C ARG A 151 -5.10 1.73 16.55
N GLU A 152 -5.43 2.84 17.20
CA GLU A 152 -6.38 2.88 18.32
C GLU A 152 -7.80 2.52 17.87
N VAL A 153 -8.25 2.98 16.70
CA VAL A 153 -9.62 2.76 16.21
C VAL A 153 -9.77 1.53 15.30
N MET A 154 -8.68 1.07 14.69
CA MET A 154 -8.65 -0.06 13.73
C MET A 154 -7.50 -1.05 14.06
N SER A 155 -7.44 -1.51 15.31
CA SER A 155 -6.34 -2.34 15.81
C SER A 155 -6.11 -3.64 15.04
N ASP A 156 -7.16 -4.24 14.48
CA ASP A 156 -7.17 -5.51 13.75
C ASP A 156 -6.96 -5.37 12.23
N LYS A 157 -6.95 -4.13 11.71
CA LYS A 157 -6.84 -3.86 10.27
C LYS A 157 -5.38 -3.78 9.82
N ILE A 158 -5.17 -4.01 8.52
CA ILE A 158 -3.88 -3.77 7.89
C ILE A 158 -3.67 -2.25 7.80
N LEU A 159 -2.50 -1.79 8.24
CA LEU A 159 -2.05 -0.43 7.98
C LEU A 159 -0.70 -0.52 7.29
N SER A 160 -0.66 -0.26 5.99
CA SER A 160 0.56 -0.31 5.19
C SER A 160 1.02 1.07 4.76
N LYS A 161 2.24 1.15 4.25
CA LYS A 161 2.80 2.38 3.70
C LYS A 161 3.64 2.12 2.45
N ALA A 162 3.41 2.94 1.43
CA ALA A 162 4.36 3.21 0.36
C ALA A 162 5.61 3.91 0.94
N LEU A 163 6.75 3.22 0.90
CA LEU A 163 8.02 3.69 1.42
C LEU A 163 8.83 4.39 0.33
N PHE A 164 8.91 5.71 0.40
CA PHE A 164 9.58 6.56 -0.59
C PHE A 164 10.08 7.86 0.03
N ALA A 165 11.40 8.07 0.01
CA ALA A 165 12.05 9.29 0.50
C ALA A 165 11.61 9.74 1.91
N ASP A 166 11.28 8.80 2.79
CA ASP A 166 10.54 9.03 4.04
C ASP A 166 11.26 8.51 5.31
N LEU A 167 12.49 8.00 5.16
CA LEU A 167 13.32 7.54 6.29
C LEU A 167 13.38 8.52 7.48
N PRO A 168 13.50 9.85 7.28
CA PRO A 168 13.52 10.80 8.41
C PRO A 168 12.29 10.71 9.33
N TYR A 169 11.11 10.37 8.80
CA TYR A 169 9.89 10.23 9.62
C TYR A 169 9.94 9.02 10.56
N PHE A 170 10.82 8.04 10.29
CA PHE A 170 11.00 6.88 11.14
C PHE A 170 12.04 7.09 12.26
N GLU A 171 12.80 8.19 12.21
CA GLU A 171 13.79 8.54 13.24
C GLU A 171 13.15 9.31 14.41
N ALA A 172 12.03 9.98 14.16
CA ALA A 172 11.29 10.74 15.16
C ALA A 172 10.47 9.84 16.10
N SER A 173 9.96 10.47 17.17
CA SER A 173 9.01 9.84 18.09
C SER A 173 7.94 10.83 18.53
N TRP A 174 6.73 10.33 18.78
CA TRP A 174 5.62 11.10 19.33
C TRP A 174 5.01 10.34 20.49
N ASN A 175 4.97 10.94 21.68
CA ASN A 175 4.50 10.29 22.92
C ASN A 175 5.14 8.91 23.19
N GLY A 176 6.43 8.76 22.87
CA GLY A 176 7.18 7.50 23.03
C GLY A 176 6.86 6.42 22.00
N ARG A 177 6.04 6.72 20.98
CA ARG A 177 5.72 5.83 19.86
C ARG A 177 6.54 6.19 18.64
N ARG A 178 6.81 5.20 17.78
CA ARG A 178 7.49 5.38 16.49
C ARG A 178 6.58 4.93 15.36
N LEU A 179 6.82 5.45 14.16
CA LEU A 179 6.01 5.16 12.98
C LEU A 179 5.94 3.65 12.68
N ALA A 180 7.09 2.97 12.68
CA ALA A 180 7.16 1.54 12.35
C ALA A 180 6.33 0.65 13.30
N ASP A 181 6.15 1.06 14.56
CA ASP A 181 5.40 0.29 15.56
C ASP A 181 3.89 0.24 15.23
N ASN A 182 3.40 1.18 14.40
CA ASN A 182 1.99 1.23 13.99
C ASN A 182 1.72 0.49 12.67
N LEU A 183 2.75 0.22 11.85
CA LEU A 183 2.60 -0.29 10.48
C LEU A 183 2.68 -1.82 10.44
N THR A 184 1.76 -2.41 9.67
CA THR A 184 1.72 -3.84 9.39
C THR A 184 2.77 -4.22 8.34
N PHE A 185 2.80 -3.48 7.23
CA PHE A 185 3.71 -3.71 6.10
C PHE A 185 4.27 -2.39 5.57
N GLY A 186 5.42 -2.48 4.91
CA GLY A 186 5.98 -1.39 4.10
C GLY A 186 6.47 -1.93 2.76
N TRP A 187 6.14 -1.26 1.67
CA TRP A 187 6.66 -1.61 0.35
C TRP A 187 7.41 -0.44 -0.26
N GLN A 188 8.64 -0.73 -0.71
CA GLN A 188 9.58 0.27 -1.19
C GLN A 188 9.27 0.67 -2.64
N MET A 189 9.09 1.97 -2.89
CA MET A 189 8.54 2.48 -4.16
C MET A 189 9.57 3.08 -5.12
N SER A 190 10.87 2.99 -4.83
CA SER A 190 11.93 3.45 -5.74
C SER A 190 12.11 2.46 -6.89
N TYR A 191 11.11 2.39 -7.77
CA TYR A 191 11.08 1.50 -8.92
C TYR A 191 12.36 1.60 -9.75
N GLY A 192 12.77 0.48 -10.34
CA GLY A 192 14.02 0.38 -11.09
C GLY A 192 15.27 0.27 -10.22
N THR A 193 15.18 0.49 -8.91
CA THR A 193 16.30 0.35 -7.98
C THR A 193 16.42 -1.07 -7.45
N ALA A 194 17.65 -1.55 -7.28
CA ALA A 194 17.89 -2.88 -6.73
C ALA A 194 17.55 -2.92 -5.22
N PRO A 195 16.88 -3.98 -4.73
CA PRO A 195 16.34 -4.05 -3.36
C PRO A 195 17.42 -3.91 -2.27
N GLN A 196 18.64 -4.40 -2.52
CA GLN A 196 19.76 -4.32 -1.58
C GLN A 196 20.21 -2.88 -1.26
N LEU A 197 19.82 -1.90 -2.07
CA LEU A 197 20.19 -0.50 -1.86
C LEU A 197 19.16 0.24 -0.99
N VAL A 198 17.89 -0.19 -1.02
CA VAL A 198 16.78 0.61 -0.52
C VAL A 198 16.01 -0.03 0.63
N LEU A 199 16.04 -1.36 0.77
CA LEU A 199 15.35 -2.05 1.87
C LEU A 199 16.13 -2.09 3.21
N PRO A 200 17.46 -2.33 3.23
CA PRO A 200 18.20 -2.45 4.49
C PRO A 200 18.14 -1.24 5.43
N PRO A 201 17.96 0.02 4.96
CA PRO A 201 17.72 1.13 5.87
C PRO A 201 16.46 0.97 6.72
N TYR A 202 15.36 0.45 6.17
CA TYR A 202 14.08 0.34 6.90
C TYR A 202 14.13 -0.69 8.04
N THR A 203 14.98 -1.71 7.93
CA THR A 203 15.16 -2.68 9.03
C THR A 203 15.89 -2.09 10.24
N LYS A 204 16.60 -0.97 10.06
CA LYS A 204 17.27 -0.26 11.16
C LYS A 204 16.35 0.67 11.92
N VAL A 205 15.16 0.95 11.38
CA VAL A 205 14.19 1.91 11.95
C VAL A 205 12.89 1.26 12.42
N GLY A 206 12.90 -0.07 12.59
CA GLY A 206 11.85 -0.79 13.32
C GLY A 206 11.10 -1.86 12.53
N PHE A 207 11.24 -1.91 11.21
CA PHE A 207 10.66 -3.01 10.43
C PHE A 207 11.46 -4.30 10.58
N THR A 208 10.75 -5.43 10.62
CA THR A 208 11.34 -6.74 10.32
C THR A 208 11.47 -6.95 8.81
N GLN A 209 12.29 -7.89 8.37
CA GLN A 209 12.46 -8.15 6.94
C GLN A 209 11.16 -8.68 6.31
N GLU A 210 10.42 -9.49 7.05
CA GLU A 210 9.14 -10.09 6.61
C GLU A 210 8.04 -9.07 6.40
N GLN A 211 8.13 -7.89 7.05
CA GLN A 211 7.19 -6.79 6.84
C GLN A 211 7.49 -5.96 5.58
N LEU A 212 8.65 -6.17 4.96
CA LEU A 212 9.16 -5.34 3.88
C LEU A 212 9.09 -6.04 2.52
N SER A 213 8.49 -5.36 1.55
CA SER A 213 8.42 -5.80 0.15
C SER A 213 9.11 -4.79 -0.79
N MET A 214 9.56 -5.24 -1.95
CA MET A 214 10.09 -4.36 -3.00
C MET A 214 9.00 -4.05 -4.03
N GLY A 215 8.84 -2.79 -4.40
CA GLY A 215 7.98 -2.34 -5.49
C GLY A 215 8.62 -2.58 -6.86
N PHE A 216 7.82 -3.05 -7.79
CA PHE A 216 8.17 -3.21 -9.20
C PHE A 216 7.12 -2.54 -10.08
N TRP A 217 7.57 -1.88 -11.13
CA TRP A 217 6.71 -1.25 -12.13
C TRP A 217 7.26 -1.50 -13.52
N ILE A 218 6.39 -1.91 -14.45
CA ILE A 218 6.78 -2.20 -15.84
C ILE A 218 7.26 -0.95 -16.59
N GLY A 219 6.82 0.24 -16.19
CA GLY A 219 7.28 1.52 -16.76
C GLY A 219 8.69 1.91 -16.34
N GLN A 220 9.20 1.33 -15.25
CA GLN A 220 10.55 1.57 -14.73
C GLN A 220 11.12 0.27 -14.14
N PRO A 221 11.44 -0.72 -14.99
CA PRO A 221 11.93 -2.00 -14.52
C PRO A 221 13.37 -1.86 -14.00
N SER A 222 13.73 -2.69 -13.02
CA SER A 222 15.13 -2.83 -12.63
C SER A 222 15.93 -3.57 -13.71
N ALA A 223 17.26 -3.55 -13.59
CA ALA A 223 18.13 -4.21 -14.57
C ALA A 223 17.90 -5.74 -14.65
N ASN A 224 17.49 -6.38 -13.56
CA ASN A 224 17.14 -7.81 -13.54
C ASN A 224 16.10 -8.10 -12.45
N PRO A 225 14.81 -7.90 -12.75
CA PRO A 225 13.73 -8.04 -11.77
C PRO A 225 13.64 -9.45 -11.15
N GLU A 226 13.89 -10.51 -11.93
CA GLU A 226 13.92 -11.89 -11.40
C GLU A 226 15.02 -12.10 -10.36
N ARG A 227 16.22 -11.55 -10.60
CA ARG A 227 17.31 -11.63 -9.62
C ARG A 227 16.98 -10.85 -8.34
N ASP A 228 16.26 -9.74 -8.47
CA ASP A 228 15.80 -8.98 -7.32
C ASP A 228 14.78 -9.80 -6.50
N ALA A 229 13.82 -10.47 -7.15
CA ALA A 229 12.88 -11.39 -6.49
C ALA A 229 13.61 -12.54 -5.77
N GLN A 230 14.63 -13.13 -6.39
CA GLN A 230 15.45 -14.18 -5.76
C GLN A 230 16.25 -13.66 -4.57
N TRP A 231 16.77 -12.43 -4.66
CA TRP A 231 17.50 -11.80 -3.56
C TRP A 231 16.57 -11.55 -2.37
N LEU A 232 15.36 -11.06 -2.60
CA LEU A 232 14.35 -10.85 -1.55
C LEU A 232 14.04 -12.15 -0.82
N GLN A 233 13.81 -13.24 -1.56
CA GLN A 233 13.59 -14.55 -0.95
C GLN A 233 14.77 -14.99 -0.09
N THR A 234 15.98 -14.95 -0.68
CA THR A 234 17.21 -15.46 -0.04
C THR A 234 17.55 -14.70 1.23
N ASN A 235 17.20 -13.41 1.29
CA ASN A 235 17.48 -12.55 2.42
C ASN A 235 16.29 -12.38 3.38
N GLY A 236 15.21 -13.16 3.25
CA GLY A 236 14.12 -13.17 4.24
C GLY A 236 13.10 -12.03 4.11
N TYR A 237 13.13 -11.23 3.04
CA TYR A 237 12.17 -10.13 2.86
C TYR A 237 10.75 -10.62 2.55
N GLY A 238 9.72 -9.86 2.92
CA GLY A 238 8.31 -10.23 2.84
C GLY A 238 7.85 -10.65 1.44
N GLY A 239 8.18 -9.87 0.42
CA GLY A 239 7.81 -10.19 -0.95
C GLY A 239 7.93 -9.01 -1.91
N MET A 240 6.89 -8.82 -2.71
CA MET A 240 6.87 -7.87 -3.82
C MET A 240 5.57 -7.08 -3.86
N MET A 241 5.66 -5.83 -4.30
CA MET A 241 4.52 -5.00 -4.66
C MET A 241 4.59 -4.69 -6.16
N LEU A 242 3.47 -4.79 -6.88
CA LEU A 242 3.38 -4.48 -8.30
C LEU A 242 2.47 -3.28 -8.53
N PHE A 243 2.99 -2.26 -9.22
CA PHE A 243 2.21 -1.09 -9.61
C PHE A 243 1.51 -1.27 -10.96
N ALA A 244 0.30 -0.71 -11.07
CA ALA A 244 -0.48 -0.65 -12.31
C ALA A 244 -0.95 -2.03 -12.80
N MET A 245 -1.59 -2.80 -11.90
CA MET A 245 -2.05 -4.17 -12.16
C MET A 245 -3.20 -4.27 -13.17
N GLU A 246 -3.86 -3.16 -13.49
CA GLU A 246 -4.81 -3.08 -14.61
C GLU A 246 -4.16 -3.36 -15.98
N ASN A 247 -2.82 -3.30 -16.07
CA ASN A 247 -2.07 -3.58 -17.28
C ASN A 247 -1.64 -5.04 -17.39
N GLN A 248 -1.94 -5.69 -18.52
CA GLN A 248 -1.56 -7.09 -18.78
C GLN A 248 -0.04 -7.34 -18.65
N ALA A 249 0.79 -6.38 -19.04
CA ALA A 249 2.24 -6.50 -18.91
C ALA A 249 2.70 -6.54 -17.43
N THR A 250 1.97 -5.88 -16.52
CA THR A 250 2.20 -5.97 -15.07
C THR A 250 1.84 -7.36 -14.55
N VAL A 251 0.74 -7.95 -15.03
CA VAL A 251 0.34 -9.33 -14.69
C VAL A 251 1.42 -10.33 -15.11
N GLU A 252 1.96 -10.18 -16.33
CA GLU A 252 3.05 -11.01 -16.83
C GLU A 252 4.34 -10.85 -15.99
N LEU A 253 4.69 -9.62 -15.63
CA LEU A 253 5.81 -9.33 -14.74
C LEU A 253 5.61 -10.01 -13.37
N MET A 254 4.44 -9.88 -12.75
CA MET A 254 4.12 -10.54 -11.48
C MET A 254 4.37 -12.05 -11.55
N ARG A 255 3.84 -12.72 -12.58
CA ARG A 255 4.05 -14.17 -12.78
C ARG A 255 5.53 -14.51 -12.93
N LYS A 256 6.28 -13.71 -13.68
CA LYS A 256 7.72 -13.87 -13.86
C LYS A 256 8.47 -13.78 -12.53
N LEU A 257 8.17 -12.77 -11.71
CA LEU A 257 8.80 -12.57 -10.39
C LEU A 257 8.46 -13.69 -9.40
N VAL A 258 7.20 -14.11 -9.36
CA VAL A 258 6.75 -15.21 -8.49
C VAL A 258 7.42 -16.53 -8.89
N ASN A 259 7.54 -16.81 -10.19
CA ASN A 259 8.29 -17.98 -10.66
C ASN A 259 9.78 -17.89 -10.30
N ALA A 260 10.39 -16.73 -10.48
CA ALA A 260 11.79 -16.50 -10.10
C ALA A 260 12.02 -16.71 -8.60
N TRP A 261 11.10 -16.23 -7.76
CA TRP A 261 11.11 -16.44 -6.32
C TRP A 261 11.15 -17.93 -5.97
N TYR A 262 10.28 -18.75 -6.56
CA TYR A 262 10.30 -20.18 -6.25
C TYR A 262 11.54 -20.90 -6.80
N ALA A 263 12.13 -20.42 -7.89
CA ALA A 263 13.33 -21.02 -8.48
C ALA A 263 14.59 -20.89 -7.59
N SER A 264 14.75 -19.82 -6.81
CA SER A 264 15.93 -19.68 -5.92
C SER A 264 15.96 -20.70 -4.80
N ALA A 265 14.81 -21.13 -4.28
CA ALA A 265 14.75 -22.10 -3.19
C ALA A 265 14.98 -23.56 -3.64
N GLN A 266 14.96 -23.84 -4.95
CA GLN A 266 15.38 -25.13 -5.48
C GLN A 266 16.92 -25.26 -5.55
N ARG A 267 17.65 -24.14 -5.54
CA ARG A 267 19.13 -24.13 -5.61
C ARG A 267 19.81 -24.16 -4.24
N SER A 268 19.08 -23.87 -3.16
CA SER A 268 19.59 -23.92 -1.78
C SER A 268 19.34 -25.27 -1.08
N SER A 269 18.69 -26.21 -1.77
CA SER A 269 18.38 -27.57 -1.30
C SER A 269 19.15 -28.68 -2.04
N ALA A 270 20.06 -28.29 -2.93
CA ALA A 270 21.03 -29.15 -3.62
C ALA A 270 22.45 -28.76 -3.20
#